data_AF-D3ICP3-F1
#
_entry.id   AF-D3ICP3-F1
#
_cell.length_a   1.000
_cell.length_b   1.000
_cell.length_c   1.000
_cell.angle_alpha   90.00
_cell.angle_beta   90.00
_cell.angle_gamma   90.00
#
_symmetry.space_group_name_H-M   'P 1'
#
loop_
_entity.id
_entity.type
_entity.pdbx_description
1 polymer ?
#
loop_
_entity_poly.entity_id
_entity_poly.type
_entity_poly.pdbx_seq_one_letter_code
_entity_poly.pdbx_strand_id
1 'polypeptide(L)'
;MKKLIYIIVNIVFSMLCMECSFVDIDTPGLLNNEQLFQNRQGFVDAMAGVYASMAAPSLYGKELSYSFIDEIAQLYENEEQANETFLTRTYDLQYTHPLVRNRINAIWSQAYFCISSLNSVLEQSEHRKIKGLEAMRAEAYGLRAMLHLDLLRLFAPTIMQADSRAIPYVKTFSSAPQPVVSVKEGYELVTKDLLIADSIYTSLESKDAGKMVLAHRNPSFLYLSHNAVKALLARAYLWQNKLQEASLWAKKVIKEGYELAKEEQLLDLFRGYNAKTECIFALHAPQMYIDVRNTCFPPRATERFNKVRDNYRKIFSSHTFTATNNDYRFQSYFTLTNWGKSVVVLSKLYDKDYDEQQTPLQGRFPSINIIRLPEMYYILAEASYDVDKQESVKMLNKVLVSRGLKPIEVSDVSNKQLFTQLLVNEITKEYWGEGQVFFTYKRFNLPLQGLHGKVHSANNSTFILPIPVSENLTYNP
;
A
#
# COMPACT_ATOMS: atom_id res chain seq x y z
N MET A 1 -5.54 -1.47 -81.03
CA MET A 1 -5.70 -2.65 -80.14
C MET A 1 -4.41 -3.11 -79.47
N LYS A 2 -3.30 -3.35 -80.20
CA LYS A 2 -2.03 -3.80 -79.58
C LYS A 2 -1.42 -2.85 -78.52
N LYS A 3 -1.53 -1.51 -78.70
CA LYS A 3 -1.06 -0.52 -77.70
C LYS A 3 -1.91 -0.47 -76.41
N LEU A 4 -3.21 -0.78 -76.48
CA LEU A 4 -4.09 -0.81 -75.31
C LEU A 4 -3.82 -2.07 -74.46
N ILE A 5 -3.50 -3.19 -75.13
CA ILE A 5 -3.10 -4.44 -74.47
C ILE A 5 -1.78 -4.27 -73.71
N TYR A 6 -0.79 -3.56 -74.26
CA TYR A 6 0.48 -3.29 -73.56
C TYR A 6 0.32 -2.39 -72.33
N ILE A 7 -0.64 -1.46 -72.34
CA ILE A 7 -0.94 -0.59 -71.19
C ILE A 7 -1.68 -1.38 -70.11
N ILE A 8 -2.65 -2.22 -70.49
CA ILE A 8 -3.37 -3.09 -69.54
C ILE A 8 -2.42 -4.14 -68.94
N VAL A 9 -1.51 -4.73 -69.72
CA VAL A 9 -0.52 -5.69 -69.20
C VAL A 9 0.49 -5.02 -68.26
N ASN A 10 0.92 -3.77 -68.51
CA ASN A 10 1.79 -3.05 -67.58
C ASN A 10 1.08 -2.62 -66.28
N ILE A 11 -0.22 -2.29 -66.34
CA ILE A 11 -1.02 -1.97 -65.15
C ILE A 11 -1.32 -3.22 -64.32
N VAL A 12 -1.52 -4.38 -64.96
CA VAL A 12 -1.72 -5.66 -64.27
C VAL A 12 -0.39 -6.20 -63.70
N PHE A 13 0.75 -5.96 -64.35
CA PHE A 13 2.06 -6.36 -63.83
C PHE A 13 2.53 -5.46 -62.67
N SER A 14 2.16 -4.17 -62.63
CA SER A 14 2.45 -3.29 -61.48
C SER A 14 1.56 -3.58 -60.26
N MET A 15 0.40 -4.23 -60.44
CA MET A 15 -0.45 -4.72 -59.34
C MET A 15 0.02 -6.06 -58.74
N LEU A 16 0.90 -6.80 -59.41
CA LEU A 16 1.41 -8.10 -58.96
C LEU A 16 2.73 -8.02 -58.17
N CYS A 17 3.34 -6.84 -58.07
CA CYS A 17 4.56 -6.61 -57.26
C CYS A 17 4.30 -5.86 -55.95
N MET A 18 3.04 -5.72 -55.52
CA MET A 18 2.75 -5.50 -54.11
C MET A 18 2.76 -6.85 -53.42
N GLU A 19 3.95 -7.42 -53.21
CA GLU A 19 4.14 -8.25 -52.04
C GLU A 19 3.69 -7.38 -50.87
N CYS A 20 2.56 -7.75 -50.28
CA CYS A 20 2.17 -7.26 -48.98
C CYS A 20 3.30 -7.72 -48.07
N SER A 21 4.32 -6.89 -47.86
CA SER A 21 5.08 -7.00 -46.64
C SER A 21 4.02 -6.97 -45.56
N PHE A 22 3.92 -8.07 -44.83
CA PHE A 22 3.34 -8.03 -43.50
C PHE A 22 4.20 -7.00 -42.77
N VAL A 23 3.82 -5.73 -42.89
CA VAL A 23 4.13 -4.74 -41.90
C VAL A 23 3.36 -5.29 -40.71
N ASP A 24 4.09 -5.90 -39.79
CA ASP A 24 3.60 -6.07 -38.43
C ASP A 24 3.24 -4.66 -37.97
N ILE A 25 1.99 -4.29 -38.19
CA ILE A 25 1.40 -3.11 -37.59
C ILE A 25 1.29 -3.54 -36.13
N ASP A 26 2.35 -3.24 -35.36
CA ASP A 26 2.35 -3.30 -33.92
C ASP A 26 1.02 -2.68 -33.49
N THR A 27 0.17 -3.49 -32.84
CA THR A 27 -1.15 -3.03 -32.44
C THR A 27 -0.93 -1.79 -31.58
N PRO A 28 -1.51 -0.62 -31.89
CA PRO A 28 -1.22 0.60 -31.15
C PRO A 28 -1.56 0.39 -29.66
N GLY A 29 -0.54 0.26 -28.82
CA GLY A 29 -0.67 -0.02 -27.38
C GLY A 29 0.01 -1.30 -26.88
N LEU A 30 0.36 -2.25 -27.75
CA LEU A 30 1.26 -3.36 -27.43
C LEU A 30 2.68 -2.93 -27.79
N LEU A 31 3.34 -2.21 -26.88
CA LEU A 31 4.80 -2.09 -26.94
C LEU A 31 5.36 -3.51 -26.94
N ASN A 32 5.99 -3.93 -28.04
CA ASN A 32 6.67 -5.21 -28.11
C ASN A 32 7.68 -5.27 -26.94
N ASN A 33 7.49 -6.21 -26.00
CA ASN A 33 8.37 -6.36 -24.84
C ASN A 33 9.84 -6.42 -25.26
N GLU A 34 10.16 -7.06 -26.38
CA GLU A 34 11.53 -7.12 -26.88
C GLU A 34 12.08 -5.75 -27.28
N GLN A 35 11.25 -4.88 -27.85
CA GLN A 35 11.59 -3.50 -28.21
C GLN A 35 11.69 -2.60 -26.98
N LEU A 36 10.75 -2.72 -26.05
CA LEU A 36 10.76 -1.96 -24.80
C LEU A 36 12.03 -2.27 -23.99
N PHE A 37 12.39 -3.54 -23.85
CA PHE A 37 13.52 -3.95 -23.01
C PHE A 37 14.88 -4.00 -23.74
N GLN A 38 15.03 -3.32 -24.88
CA GLN A 38 16.31 -3.29 -25.61
C GLN A 38 17.42 -2.57 -24.84
N ASN A 39 17.07 -1.52 -24.10
CA ASN A 39 18.04 -0.65 -23.43
C ASN A 39 17.57 -0.29 -22.00
N ARG A 40 18.47 0.34 -21.23
CA ARG A 40 18.20 0.72 -19.83
C ARG A 40 16.97 1.62 -19.68
N GLN A 41 16.71 2.51 -20.63
CA GLN A 41 15.61 3.48 -20.52
C GLN A 41 14.26 2.77 -20.52
N GLY A 42 14.06 1.76 -21.36
CA GLY A 42 12.78 1.05 -21.36
C GLY A 42 12.53 0.23 -20.09
N PHE A 43 13.56 -0.25 -19.40
CA PHE A 43 13.40 -0.80 -18.04
C PHE A 43 12.99 0.28 -17.02
N VAL A 44 13.56 1.49 -17.12
CA VAL A 44 13.18 2.62 -16.27
C VAL A 44 11.72 3.02 -16.53
N ASP A 45 11.31 3.10 -17.80
CA ASP A 45 9.95 3.46 -18.20
C ASP A 45 8.94 2.39 -17.75
N ALA A 46 9.27 1.10 -17.90
CA ALA A 46 8.45 0.01 -17.40
C ALA A 46 8.25 0.08 -15.88
N MET A 47 9.34 0.30 -15.12
CA MET A 47 9.25 0.48 -13.66
C MET A 47 8.44 1.71 -13.29
N ALA A 48 8.61 2.84 -13.97
CA ALA A 48 7.81 4.04 -13.76
C ALA A 48 6.31 3.78 -14.01
N GLY A 49 5.98 3.01 -15.05
CA GLY A 49 4.61 2.55 -15.33
C GLY A 49 4.04 1.68 -14.21
N VAL A 50 4.84 0.79 -13.61
CA VAL A 50 4.43 0.00 -12.44
C VAL A 50 4.12 0.91 -11.25
N TYR A 51 5.00 1.87 -10.93
CA TYR A 51 4.73 2.82 -9.82
C TYR A 51 3.46 3.64 -10.05
N ALA A 52 3.26 4.14 -11.27
CA ALA A 52 2.04 4.87 -11.62
C ALA A 52 0.79 3.99 -11.46
N SER A 53 0.88 2.72 -11.86
CA SER A 53 -0.20 1.73 -11.72
C SER A 53 -0.48 1.38 -10.26
N MET A 54 0.55 1.33 -9.41
CA MET A 54 0.40 1.17 -7.96
C MET A 54 -0.23 2.41 -7.30
N ALA A 55 0.10 3.61 -7.80
CA ALA A 55 -0.46 4.88 -7.34
C ALA A 55 -1.86 5.17 -7.92
N ALA A 56 -2.42 4.28 -8.75
CA ALA A 56 -3.77 4.42 -9.26
C ALA A 56 -4.82 4.35 -8.13
N PRO A 57 -6.00 4.98 -8.30
CA PRO A 57 -7.05 4.96 -7.29
C PRO A 57 -7.43 3.55 -6.83
N SER A 58 -7.48 2.57 -7.73
CA SER A 58 -7.82 1.17 -7.43
C SER A 58 -6.85 0.47 -6.47
N LEU A 59 -5.67 1.04 -6.19
CA LEU A 59 -4.71 0.54 -5.21
C LEU A 59 -4.35 1.63 -4.19
N TYR A 60 -3.07 1.98 -4.05
CA TYR A 60 -2.59 2.82 -2.96
C TYR A 60 -2.96 4.29 -3.12
N GLY A 61 -3.28 4.74 -4.34
CA GLY A 61 -3.74 6.11 -4.59
C GLY A 61 -5.05 6.47 -3.88
N LYS A 62 -5.85 5.46 -3.48
CA LYS A 62 -7.12 5.66 -2.79
C LYS A 62 -7.61 4.43 -2.01
N GLU A 63 -7.88 3.32 -2.70
CA GLU A 63 -8.63 2.19 -2.12
C GLU A 63 -7.86 1.44 -1.01
N LEU A 64 -6.54 1.31 -1.14
CA LEU A 64 -5.65 0.67 -0.14
C LEU A 64 -4.97 1.67 0.80
N SER A 65 -5.43 2.92 0.83
CA SER A 65 -4.92 3.96 1.74
C SER A 65 -6.02 4.55 2.61
N TYR A 66 -6.82 5.49 2.10
CA TYR A 66 -7.76 6.29 2.90
C TYR A 66 -9.24 6.09 2.53
N SER A 67 -9.52 5.18 1.59
CA SER A 67 -10.88 4.86 1.16
C SER A 67 -11.25 3.43 1.56
N PHE A 68 -11.46 2.50 0.61
CA PHE A 68 -12.05 1.18 0.88
C PHE A 68 -11.50 0.48 2.12
N ILE A 69 -10.18 0.39 2.26
CA ILE A 69 -9.55 -0.34 3.35
C ILE A 69 -9.83 0.28 4.74
N ASP A 70 -9.91 1.60 4.84
CA ASP A 70 -10.19 2.31 6.09
C ASP A 70 -11.71 2.40 6.36
N GLU A 71 -12.52 2.41 5.30
CA GLU A 71 -13.98 2.30 5.38
C GLU A 71 -14.36 0.93 5.98
N ILE A 72 -13.79 -0.18 5.49
CA ILE A 72 -14.03 -1.51 6.08
C ILE A 72 -13.35 -1.68 7.44
N ALA A 73 -12.32 -0.89 7.75
CA ALA A 73 -11.75 -0.78 9.10
C ALA A 73 -12.64 -0.01 10.09
N GLN A 74 -13.81 0.46 9.65
CA GLN A 74 -14.76 1.20 10.47
C GLN A 74 -14.24 2.57 10.93
N LEU A 75 -13.38 3.24 10.16
CA LEU A 75 -12.87 4.56 10.52
C LEU A 75 -13.80 5.69 10.09
N TYR A 76 -14.62 5.46 9.07
CA TYR A 76 -15.48 6.47 8.48
C TYR A 76 -16.94 6.04 8.46
N GLU A 77 -17.83 7.02 8.53
CA GLU A 77 -19.26 6.86 8.38
C GLU A 77 -19.84 7.93 7.46
N ASN A 78 -21.13 7.83 7.14
CA ASN A 78 -21.86 8.87 6.42
C ASN A 78 -23.35 8.76 6.77
N GLU A 79 -23.88 9.84 7.31
CA GLU A 79 -25.24 9.95 7.84
C GLU A 79 -26.12 10.89 7.01
N GLU A 80 -25.62 11.38 5.86
CA GLU A 80 -26.28 12.43 5.08
C GLU A 80 -27.45 11.93 4.24
N GLN A 81 -27.67 10.61 4.15
CA GLN A 81 -28.78 10.06 3.39
C GLN A 81 -29.56 9.02 4.20
N ALA A 82 -30.88 9.14 4.17
CA ALA A 82 -31.83 8.28 4.87
C ALA A 82 -31.90 6.83 4.32
N ASN A 83 -31.11 6.50 3.28
CA ASN A 83 -31.10 5.20 2.60
C ASN A 83 -29.67 4.65 2.50
N GLU A 84 -29.54 3.33 2.39
CA GLU A 84 -28.28 2.60 2.15
C GLU A 84 -27.42 3.24 1.04
N THR A 85 -26.44 4.05 1.44
CA THR A 85 -25.51 4.69 0.50
C THR A 85 -24.46 3.69 0.00
N PHE A 86 -23.71 4.10 -1.02
CA PHE A 86 -22.51 3.38 -1.47
C PHE A 86 -21.53 3.09 -0.31
N LEU A 87 -21.32 4.09 0.56
CA LEU A 87 -20.42 3.99 1.69
C LEU A 87 -21.01 3.13 2.82
N THR A 88 -22.31 3.23 3.08
CA THR A 88 -23.01 2.39 4.08
C THR A 88 -22.82 0.91 3.81
N ARG A 89 -22.98 0.48 2.55
CA ARG A 89 -22.76 -0.92 2.18
C ARG A 89 -21.32 -1.38 2.36
N THR A 90 -20.36 -0.46 2.18
CA THR A 90 -18.93 -0.75 2.36
C THR A 90 -18.60 -0.95 3.84
N TYR A 91 -18.95 0.00 4.71
CA TYR A 91 -18.66 -0.16 6.15
C TYR A 91 -19.54 -1.23 6.82
N ASP A 92 -20.71 -1.57 6.27
CA ASP A 92 -21.50 -2.73 6.73
C ASP A 92 -20.94 -4.08 6.23
N LEU A 93 -19.80 -4.06 5.53
CA LEU A 93 -19.07 -5.23 5.02
C LEU A 93 -19.90 -6.09 4.05
N GLN A 94 -20.77 -5.48 3.27
CA GLN A 94 -21.59 -6.17 2.27
C GLN A 94 -20.77 -6.52 1.01
N TYR A 95 -19.73 -7.33 1.16
CA TYR A 95 -18.75 -7.62 0.09
C TYR A 95 -19.35 -8.27 -1.16
N THR A 96 -20.51 -8.93 -1.04
CA THR A 96 -21.23 -9.53 -2.16
C THR A 96 -22.06 -8.54 -2.95
N HIS A 97 -22.37 -7.37 -2.39
CA HIS A 97 -23.14 -6.34 -3.07
C HIS A 97 -22.36 -5.81 -4.28
N PRO A 98 -22.97 -5.66 -5.48
CA PRO A 98 -22.26 -5.31 -6.70
C PRO A 98 -21.34 -4.08 -6.59
N LEU A 99 -21.80 -3.02 -5.92
CA LEU A 99 -21.02 -1.79 -5.72
C LEU A 99 -19.72 -2.03 -4.93
N VAL A 100 -19.77 -2.83 -3.87
CA VAL A 100 -18.61 -3.14 -3.03
C VAL A 100 -17.72 -4.15 -3.76
N ARG A 101 -18.34 -5.17 -4.37
CA ARG A 101 -17.65 -6.20 -5.14
C ARG A 101 -16.82 -5.64 -6.29
N ASN A 102 -17.31 -4.62 -6.98
CA ASN A 102 -16.58 -3.99 -8.07
C ASN A 102 -15.25 -3.37 -7.61
N ARG A 103 -15.21 -2.76 -6.41
CA ARG A 103 -13.96 -2.22 -5.83
C ARG A 103 -12.98 -3.33 -5.49
N ILE A 104 -13.48 -4.40 -4.88
CA ILE A 104 -12.67 -5.59 -4.52
C ILE A 104 -12.06 -6.22 -5.77
N ASN A 105 -12.86 -6.37 -6.84
CA ASN A 105 -12.37 -6.88 -8.12
C ASN A 105 -11.33 -5.94 -8.73
N ALA A 106 -11.53 -4.62 -8.66
CA ALA A 106 -10.57 -3.64 -9.18
C ALA A 106 -9.23 -3.68 -8.44
N ILE A 107 -9.25 -3.83 -7.11
CA ILE A 107 -8.04 -4.03 -6.29
C ILE A 107 -7.30 -5.30 -6.74
N TRP A 108 -8.01 -6.43 -6.86
CA TRP A 108 -7.44 -7.70 -7.31
C TRP A 108 -6.79 -7.58 -8.69
N SER A 109 -7.55 -7.12 -9.68
CA SER A 109 -7.07 -7.02 -11.06
C SER A 109 -5.91 -6.04 -11.20
N GLN A 110 -5.95 -4.89 -10.52
CA GLN A 110 -4.87 -3.91 -10.59
C GLN A 110 -3.60 -4.42 -9.91
N ALA A 111 -3.70 -5.14 -8.80
CA ALA A 111 -2.54 -5.75 -8.14
C ALA A 111 -1.87 -6.81 -9.03
N TYR A 112 -2.65 -7.71 -9.64
CA TYR A 112 -2.11 -8.71 -10.56
C TYR A 112 -1.60 -8.11 -11.87
N PHE A 113 -2.17 -7.01 -12.35
CA PHE A 113 -1.60 -6.25 -13.47
C PHE A 113 -0.20 -5.74 -13.13
N CYS A 114 -0.02 -5.11 -11.97
CA CYS A 114 1.30 -4.66 -11.50
C CYS A 114 2.28 -5.84 -11.35
N ILE A 115 1.86 -6.95 -10.76
CA ILE A 115 2.66 -8.18 -10.62
C ILE A 115 3.09 -8.72 -11.99
N SER A 116 2.19 -8.75 -12.97
CA SER A 116 2.46 -9.21 -14.33
C SER A 116 3.54 -8.34 -14.99
N SER A 117 3.41 -7.02 -14.90
CA SER A 117 4.39 -6.06 -15.42
C SER A 117 5.76 -6.22 -14.75
N LEU A 118 5.79 -6.44 -13.44
CA LEU A 118 7.01 -6.73 -12.69
C LEU A 118 7.66 -8.04 -13.12
N ASN A 119 6.88 -9.08 -13.38
CA ASN A 119 7.38 -10.34 -13.89
C ASN A 119 8.03 -10.18 -15.27
N SER A 120 7.45 -9.38 -16.16
CA SER A 120 8.08 -9.05 -17.45
C SER A 120 9.41 -8.33 -17.27
N VAL A 121 9.50 -7.35 -16.35
CA VAL A 121 10.77 -6.68 -16.02
C VAL A 121 11.81 -7.69 -15.50
N LEU A 122 11.41 -8.58 -14.60
CA LEU A 122 12.30 -9.59 -14.03
C LEU A 122 12.82 -10.56 -15.11
N GLU A 123 11.93 -11.16 -15.89
CA GLU A 123 12.28 -12.11 -16.96
C GLU A 123 13.24 -11.48 -17.99
N GLN A 124 12.91 -10.28 -18.47
CA GLN A 124 13.71 -9.59 -19.49
C GLN A 124 15.06 -9.12 -18.97
N SER A 125 15.19 -8.93 -17.66
CA SER A 125 16.45 -8.52 -17.02
C SER A 125 17.45 -9.66 -16.82
N GLU A 126 17.01 -10.93 -16.78
CA GLU A 126 17.88 -12.07 -16.47
C GLU A 126 18.90 -12.34 -17.57
N HIS A 127 18.51 -12.12 -18.83
CA HIS A 127 19.32 -12.42 -19.99
C HIS A 127 20.20 -11.24 -20.45
N ARG A 128 20.12 -10.08 -19.80
CA ARG A 128 20.74 -8.83 -20.28
C ARG A 128 21.77 -8.29 -19.30
N LYS A 129 23.00 -8.05 -19.80
CA LYS A 129 24.10 -7.45 -19.03
C LYS A 129 24.14 -5.92 -19.18
N ILE A 130 23.05 -5.25 -18.83
CA ILE A 130 22.97 -3.78 -18.86
C ILE A 130 23.27 -3.22 -17.46
N LYS A 131 24.18 -2.25 -17.38
CA LYS A 131 24.62 -1.64 -16.12
C LYS A 131 23.44 -1.04 -15.35
N GLY A 132 23.28 -1.43 -14.09
CA GLY A 132 22.27 -0.87 -13.18
C GLY A 132 20.90 -1.52 -13.27
N LEU A 133 20.74 -2.60 -14.05
CA LEU A 133 19.54 -3.44 -14.00
C LEU A 133 19.40 -4.18 -12.68
N GLU A 134 20.51 -4.48 -12.00
CA GLU A 134 20.48 -5.21 -10.74
C GLU A 134 19.67 -4.47 -9.67
N ALA A 135 19.80 -3.13 -9.60
CA ALA A 135 18.99 -2.33 -8.68
C ALA A 135 17.50 -2.40 -9.02
N MET A 136 17.15 -2.35 -10.31
CA MET A 136 15.76 -2.49 -10.78
C MET A 136 15.21 -3.89 -10.54
N ARG A 137 16.05 -4.93 -10.61
CA ARG A 137 15.67 -6.30 -10.27
C ARG A 137 15.34 -6.44 -8.80
N ALA A 138 16.21 -5.92 -7.92
CA ALA A 138 15.98 -5.94 -6.49
C ALA A 138 14.64 -5.25 -6.15
N GLU A 139 14.43 -4.09 -6.76
CA GLU A 139 13.20 -3.34 -6.63
C GLU A 139 11.98 -4.11 -7.12
N ALA A 140 12.06 -4.72 -8.30
CA ALA A 140 10.96 -5.48 -8.88
C ALA A 140 10.60 -6.72 -8.05
N TYR A 141 11.59 -7.45 -7.52
CA TYR A 141 11.37 -8.54 -6.57
C TYR A 141 10.66 -8.04 -5.31
N GLY A 142 11.11 -6.92 -4.73
CA GLY A 142 10.50 -6.36 -3.52
C GLY A 142 9.07 -5.85 -3.75
N LEU A 143 8.78 -5.20 -4.88
CA LEU A 143 7.44 -4.74 -5.22
C LEU A 143 6.50 -5.91 -5.50
N ARG A 144 6.99 -6.96 -6.17
CA ARG A 144 6.22 -8.19 -6.41
C ARG A 144 5.84 -8.84 -5.08
N ALA A 145 6.78 -8.92 -4.15
CA ALA A 145 6.53 -9.46 -2.81
C ALA A 145 5.52 -8.61 -2.03
N MET A 146 5.64 -7.28 -2.09
CA MET A 146 4.72 -6.35 -1.43
C MET A 146 3.27 -6.51 -1.92
N LEU A 147 3.07 -6.57 -3.24
CA LEU A 147 1.73 -6.74 -3.83
C LEU A 147 1.13 -8.10 -3.47
N HIS A 148 1.91 -9.19 -3.53
CA HIS A 148 1.44 -10.51 -3.08
C HIS A 148 1.17 -10.55 -1.57
N LEU A 149 1.97 -9.85 -0.76
CA LEU A 149 1.73 -9.74 0.68
C LEU A 149 0.38 -9.08 0.96
N ASP A 150 0.04 -7.98 0.29
CA ASP A 150 -1.24 -7.32 0.48
C ASP A 150 -2.41 -8.16 -0.04
N LEU A 151 -2.25 -8.85 -1.17
CA LEU A 151 -3.24 -9.82 -1.66
C LEU A 151 -3.48 -10.95 -0.64
N LEU A 152 -2.42 -11.54 -0.06
CA LEU A 152 -2.56 -12.54 1.01
C LEU A 152 -3.33 -11.97 2.21
N ARG A 153 -2.96 -10.76 2.64
CA ARG A 153 -3.57 -10.08 3.79
C ARG A 153 -5.04 -9.72 3.55
N LEU A 154 -5.48 -9.55 2.31
CA LEU A 154 -6.87 -9.19 1.96
C LEU A 154 -7.75 -10.42 1.66
N PHE A 155 -7.22 -11.38 0.90
CA PHE A 155 -8.01 -12.45 0.27
C PHE A 155 -7.79 -13.84 0.88
N ALA A 156 -6.87 -13.98 1.82
CA ALA A 156 -6.61 -15.25 2.49
C ALA A 156 -6.86 -15.16 4.01
N PRO A 157 -7.07 -16.30 4.69
CA PRO A 157 -6.99 -16.37 6.14
C PRO A 157 -5.63 -15.94 6.70
N THR A 158 -5.56 -15.75 8.02
CA THR A 158 -4.27 -15.49 8.70
C THR A 158 -3.42 -16.76 8.75
N ILE A 159 -2.14 -16.62 9.13
CA ILE A 159 -1.20 -17.75 9.28
C ILE A 159 -1.67 -18.83 10.29
N MET A 160 -2.67 -18.53 11.13
CA MET A 160 -3.32 -19.53 12.00
C MET A 160 -4.06 -20.62 11.21
N GLN A 161 -4.40 -20.36 9.95
CA GLN A 161 -4.98 -21.31 9.00
C GLN A 161 -3.97 -21.61 7.88
N ALA A 162 -2.73 -21.96 8.27
CA ALA A 162 -1.55 -22.11 7.41
C ALA A 162 -1.77 -22.91 6.12
N ASP A 163 -2.53 -24.01 6.19
CA ASP A 163 -2.75 -24.93 5.08
C ASP A 163 -3.95 -24.55 4.20
N SER A 164 -4.68 -23.48 4.54
CA SER A 164 -5.81 -23.01 3.72
C SER A 164 -5.32 -22.47 2.37
N ARG A 165 -6.11 -22.70 1.33
CA ARG A 165 -5.89 -22.08 0.02
C ARG A 165 -5.95 -20.56 0.18
N ALA A 166 -4.97 -19.88 -0.43
CA ALA A 166 -4.82 -18.44 -0.34
C ALA A 166 -5.04 -17.80 -1.71
N ILE A 167 -3.96 -17.39 -2.38
CA ILE A 167 -3.98 -16.73 -3.68
C ILE A 167 -3.05 -17.46 -4.66
N PRO A 168 -3.17 -17.26 -5.98
CA PRO A 168 -2.11 -17.59 -6.92
C PRO A 168 -0.87 -16.73 -6.65
N TYR A 169 0.29 -17.37 -6.50
CA TYR A 169 1.58 -16.66 -6.43
C TYR A 169 2.23 -16.66 -7.82
N VAL A 170 2.10 -15.55 -8.56
CA VAL A 170 2.45 -15.48 -9.98
C VAL A 170 3.90 -14.99 -10.14
N LYS A 171 4.77 -15.84 -10.68
CA LYS A 171 6.22 -15.56 -10.83
C LYS A 171 6.65 -15.28 -12.27
N THR A 172 5.80 -15.58 -13.23
CA THR A 172 6.08 -15.48 -14.68
C THR A 172 4.97 -14.71 -15.37
N PHE A 173 5.28 -14.07 -16.50
CA PHE A 173 4.27 -13.54 -17.38
C PHE A 173 3.61 -14.71 -18.13
N SER A 174 2.35 -15.03 -17.82
CA SER A 174 1.65 -16.14 -18.46
C SER A 174 0.15 -15.86 -18.52
N SER A 175 -0.48 -16.28 -19.62
CA SER A 175 -1.94 -16.35 -19.75
C SER A 175 -2.54 -17.63 -19.15
N ALA A 176 -1.70 -18.59 -18.74
CA ALA A 176 -2.14 -19.85 -18.14
C ALA A 176 -2.45 -19.67 -16.64
N PRO A 177 -3.53 -20.32 -16.12
CA PRO A 177 -3.85 -20.31 -14.70
C PRO A 177 -2.65 -20.75 -13.84
N GLN A 178 -2.33 -19.97 -12.83
CA GLN A 178 -1.25 -20.29 -11.89
C GLN A 178 -1.82 -21.03 -10.67
N PRO A 179 -1.07 -21.99 -10.09
CA PRO A 179 -1.56 -22.74 -8.94
C PRO A 179 -1.79 -21.81 -7.74
N VAL A 180 -2.95 -21.98 -7.11
CA VAL A 180 -3.25 -21.34 -5.82
C VAL A 180 -2.39 -21.99 -4.74
N VAL A 181 -1.61 -21.18 -4.04
CA VAL A 181 -0.75 -21.64 -2.96
C VAL A 181 -1.48 -21.65 -1.61
N SER A 182 -0.92 -22.34 -0.63
CA SER A 182 -1.39 -22.23 0.77
C SER A 182 -1.03 -20.87 1.38
N VAL A 183 -1.67 -20.49 2.49
CA VAL A 183 -1.30 -19.27 3.26
C VAL A 183 0.17 -19.31 3.66
N LYS A 184 0.64 -20.44 4.18
CA LYS A 184 2.03 -20.63 4.60
C LYS A 184 3.00 -20.46 3.43
N GLU A 185 2.76 -21.18 2.33
CA GLU A 185 3.61 -21.12 1.14
C GLU A 185 3.61 -19.71 0.54
N GLY A 186 2.47 -19.04 0.49
CA GLY A 186 2.38 -17.65 0.02
C GLY A 186 3.30 -16.72 0.81
N TYR A 187 3.28 -16.79 2.14
CA TYR A 187 4.17 -15.98 2.96
C TYR A 187 5.65 -16.37 2.80
N GLU A 188 5.97 -17.66 2.67
CA GLU A 188 7.33 -18.13 2.43
C GLU A 188 7.88 -17.56 1.12
N LEU A 189 7.07 -17.56 0.05
CA LEU A 189 7.39 -16.97 -1.24
C LEU A 189 7.57 -15.45 -1.18
N VAL A 190 6.71 -14.72 -0.44
CA VAL A 190 6.89 -13.28 -0.17
C VAL A 190 8.25 -13.03 0.46
N THR A 191 8.60 -13.73 1.55
CA THR A 191 9.90 -13.53 2.21
C THR A 191 11.07 -13.95 1.32
N LYS A 192 10.90 -14.96 0.47
CA LYS A 192 11.92 -15.38 -0.49
C LYS A 192 12.23 -14.27 -1.49
N ASP A 193 11.21 -13.67 -2.10
CA ASP A 193 11.39 -12.54 -3.04
C ASP A 193 12.05 -11.34 -2.35
N LEU A 194 11.65 -11.02 -1.12
CA LEU A 194 12.27 -9.93 -0.34
C LEU A 194 13.74 -10.21 0.02
N LEU A 195 14.08 -11.45 0.39
CA LEU A 195 15.47 -11.83 0.68
C LEU A 195 16.34 -11.81 -0.58
N ILE A 196 15.78 -12.16 -1.75
CA ILE A 196 16.47 -11.97 -3.03
C ILE A 196 16.76 -10.48 -3.24
N ALA A 197 15.78 -9.60 -3.05
CA ALA A 197 15.96 -8.16 -3.18
C ALA A 197 17.04 -7.60 -2.23
N ASP A 198 16.99 -7.97 -0.94
CA ASP A 198 17.98 -7.62 0.07
C ASP A 198 19.40 -8.07 -0.31
N SER A 199 19.54 -9.30 -0.82
CA SER A 199 20.84 -9.82 -1.25
C SER A 199 21.44 -9.04 -2.43
N ILE A 200 20.60 -8.62 -3.38
CA ILE A 200 21.03 -7.83 -4.54
C ILE A 200 21.45 -6.43 -4.09
N TYR A 201 20.67 -5.76 -3.23
CA TYR A 201 21.04 -4.44 -2.69
C TYR A 201 22.33 -4.50 -1.88
N THR A 202 22.48 -5.49 -0.99
CA THR A 202 23.71 -5.71 -0.22
C THR A 202 24.91 -5.91 -1.13
N SER A 203 24.76 -6.69 -2.21
CA SER A 203 25.84 -6.87 -3.19
C SER A 203 26.14 -5.60 -4.00
N LEU A 204 25.18 -4.70 -4.18
CA LEU A 204 25.40 -3.44 -4.88
C LEU A 204 26.07 -2.41 -3.98
N GLU A 205 25.71 -2.35 -2.71
CA GLU A 205 26.31 -1.44 -1.72
C GLU A 205 27.76 -1.78 -1.43
N SER A 206 28.18 -3.05 -1.57
CA SER A 206 29.58 -3.45 -1.47
C SER A 206 30.42 -3.05 -2.69
N LYS A 207 29.80 -2.58 -3.78
CA LYS A 207 30.48 -2.18 -5.03
C LYS A 207 30.35 -0.66 -5.23
N ASP A 208 31.45 0.04 -5.49
CA ASP A 208 31.40 1.51 -5.69
C ASP A 208 30.50 1.94 -6.86
N ALA A 209 30.56 1.20 -7.97
CA ALA A 209 29.65 1.44 -9.10
C ALA A 209 28.17 1.17 -8.75
N GLY A 210 27.88 0.27 -7.80
CA GLY A 210 26.53 -0.01 -7.32
C GLY A 210 25.98 1.12 -6.44
N LYS A 211 26.83 1.69 -5.57
CA LYS A 211 26.47 2.89 -4.77
C LYS A 211 26.04 4.06 -5.64
N MET A 212 26.74 4.30 -6.75
CA MET A 212 26.34 5.36 -7.70
C MET A 212 24.97 5.09 -8.33
N VAL A 213 24.67 3.85 -8.73
CA VAL A 213 23.37 3.48 -9.30
C VAL A 213 22.23 3.75 -8.31
N LEU A 214 22.43 3.44 -7.02
CA LEU A 214 21.44 3.68 -5.97
C LEU A 214 21.24 5.17 -5.68
N ALA A 215 22.28 5.99 -5.81
CA ALA A 215 22.22 7.44 -5.58
C ALA A 215 21.42 8.21 -6.66
N HIS A 216 21.24 7.65 -7.86
CA HIS A 216 20.57 8.34 -8.97
C HIS A 216 19.04 8.42 -8.85
N ARG A 217 18.42 7.75 -7.86
CA ARG A 217 16.97 7.83 -7.62
C ARG A 217 16.67 8.77 -6.45
N ASN A 218 16.34 10.02 -6.77
CA ASN A 218 16.07 11.08 -5.80
C ASN A 218 14.66 11.67 -6.01
N PRO A 219 13.83 11.77 -4.97
CA PRO A 219 14.04 11.24 -3.62
C PRO A 219 13.96 9.72 -3.54
N SER A 220 14.85 9.12 -2.74
CA SER A 220 14.95 7.65 -2.61
C SER A 220 13.71 7.03 -1.97
N PHE A 221 12.99 7.76 -1.12
CA PHE A 221 11.78 7.28 -0.46
C PHE A 221 10.59 7.07 -1.41
N LEU A 222 10.64 7.59 -2.65
CA LEU A 222 9.60 7.36 -3.67
C LEU A 222 9.79 6.03 -4.42
N TYR A 223 10.87 5.32 -4.14
CA TYR A 223 11.21 4.05 -4.74
C TYR A 223 11.47 3.02 -3.64
N LEU A 224 11.26 1.74 -3.96
CA LEU A 224 11.49 0.67 -3.00
C LEU A 224 12.99 0.46 -2.76
N SER A 225 13.55 1.25 -1.84
CA SER A 225 14.95 1.20 -1.44
C SER A 225 15.29 -0.05 -0.63
N HIS A 226 16.59 -0.28 -0.39
CA HIS A 226 17.05 -1.35 0.49
C HIS A 226 16.42 -1.28 1.89
N ASN A 227 16.29 -0.08 2.46
CA ASN A 227 15.65 0.11 3.76
C ASN A 227 14.14 -0.16 3.74
N ALA A 228 13.48 0.11 2.62
CA ALA A 228 12.09 -0.29 2.40
C ALA A 228 11.93 -1.81 2.31
N VAL A 229 12.86 -2.51 1.65
CA VAL A 229 12.89 -3.99 1.61
C VAL A 229 13.09 -4.57 3.01
N LYS A 230 14.03 -4.04 3.80
CA LYS A 230 14.22 -4.43 5.22
C LYS A 230 12.95 -4.22 6.04
N ALA A 231 12.24 -3.10 5.84
CA ALA A 231 11.00 -2.82 6.55
C ALA A 231 9.85 -3.75 6.12
N LEU A 232 9.76 -4.08 4.82
CA LEU A 232 8.82 -5.10 4.32
C LEU A 232 9.13 -6.49 4.85
N LEU A 233 10.41 -6.86 5.00
CA LEU A 233 10.80 -8.12 5.66
C LEU A 233 10.29 -8.15 7.10
N ALA A 234 10.48 -7.07 7.86
CA ALA A 234 9.96 -6.97 9.23
C ALA A 234 8.43 -7.18 9.26
N ARG A 235 7.69 -6.51 8.37
CA ARG A 235 6.23 -6.65 8.24
C ARG A 235 5.84 -8.08 7.84
N ALA A 236 6.47 -8.67 6.84
CA ALA A 236 6.16 -10.00 6.34
C ALA A 236 6.42 -11.08 7.41
N TYR A 237 7.53 -10.99 8.14
CA TYR A 237 7.83 -11.90 9.24
C TYR A 237 6.86 -11.73 10.41
N LEU A 238 6.42 -10.50 10.71
CA LEU A 238 5.38 -10.27 11.72
C LEU A 238 4.07 -10.98 11.32
N TRP A 239 3.67 -10.91 10.06
CA TRP A 239 2.48 -11.60 9.54
C TRP A 239 2.61 -13.13 9.51
N GLN A 240 3.84 -13.65 9.44
CA GLN A 240 4.14 -15.07 9.61
C GLN A 240 4.16 -15.53 11.07
N ASN A 241 3.94 -14.62 12.04
CA ASN A 241 4.14 -14.88 13.47
C ASN A 241 5.60 -15.29 13.82
N LYS A 242 6.57 -14.87 12.99
CA LYS A 242 8.02 -15.08 13.17
C LYS A 242 8.63 -13.86 13.86
N LEU A 243 8.34 -13.73 15.16
CA LEU A 243 8.61 -12.52 15.93
C LEU A 243 10.11 -12.18 16.06
N GLN A 244 10.99 -13.19 16.15
CA GLN A 244 12.43 -12.96 16.27
C GLN A 244 13.00 -12.34 15.00
N GLU A 245 12.62 -12.89 13.84
CA GLU A 245 13.00 -12.38 12.52
C GLU A 245 12.40 -10.99 12.29
N ALA A 246 11.12 -10.80 12.61
CA ALA A 246 10.48 -9.49 12.52
C ALA A 246 11.24 -8.43 13.33
N SER A 247 11.63 -8.77 14.56
CA SER A 247 12.42 -7.90 15.43
C SER A 247 13.80 -7.59 14.86
N LEU A 248 14.49 -8.59 14.31
CA LEU A 248 15.80 -8.42 13.70
C LEU A 248 15.75 -7.38 12.56
N TRP A 249 14.79 -7.52 11.65
CA TRP A 249 14.68 -6.62 10.49
C TRP A 249 14.23 -5.21 10.89
N ALA A 250 13.29 -5.08 11.83
CA ALA A 250 12.89 -3.78 12.35
C ALA A 250 14.05 -3.02 13.03
N LYS A 251 14.90 -3.72 13.82
CA LYS A 251 16.11 -3.15 14.42
C LYS A 251 17.12 -2.68 13.39
N LYS A 252 17.24 -3.36 12.24
CA LYS A 252 18.11 -2.91 11.15
C LYS A 252 17.64 -1.55 10.64
N VAL A 253 16.34 -1.40 10.32
CA VAL A 253 15.77 -0.15 9.78
C VAL A 253 15.89 1.02 10.76
N ILE A 254 15.64 0.81 12.05
CA ILE A 254 15.73 1.87 13.06
C ILE A 254 17.14 2.45 13.17
N LYS A 255 18.18 1.69 12.79
CA LYS A 255 19.59 2.15 12.82
C LYS A 255 20.00 2.95 11.57
N GLU A 256 19.13 3.10 10.58
CA GLU A 256 19.44 3.72 9.28
C GLU A 256 19.27 5.26 9.27
N GLY A 257 19.03 5.89 10.43
CA GLY A 257 19.01 7.35 10.57
C GLY A 257 17.65 8.05 10.36
N TYR A 258 16.55 7.29 10.29
CA TYR A 258 15.19 7.86 10.33
C TYR A 258 14.85 8.38 11.74
N GLU A 259 14.03 9.42 11.82
CA GLU A 259 13.65 10.04 13.09
C GLU A 259 12.14 10.20 13.23
N LEU A 260 11.61 9.86 14.41
CA LEU A 260 10.21 10.11 14.75
C LEU A 260 9.97 11.62 14.82
N ALA A 261 8.97 12.09 14.09
CA ALA A 261 8.52 13.47 14.14
C ALA A 261 7.96 13.78 15.54
N LYS A 262 8.29 14.96 16.07
CA LYS A 262 7.93 15.37 17.43
C LYS A 262 6.98 16.56 17.44
N GLU A 263 6.03 16.53 18.37
CA GLU A 263 5.22 17.69 18.78
C GLU A 263 4.63 18.45 17.57
N GLU A 264 4.97 19.73 17.42
CA GLU A 264 4.47 20.63 16.38
C GLU A 264 4.82 20.19 14.95
N GLN A 265 5.89 19.41 14.76
CA GLN A 265 6.26 18.89 13.44
C GLN A 265 5.17 18.00 12.85
N LEU A 266 4.29 17.42 13.68
CA LEU A 266 3.17 16.59 13.25
C LEU A 266 2.08 17.37 12.53
N LEU A 267 1.89 18.66 12.86
CA LEU A 267 0.88 19.51 12.21
C LEU A 267 1.18 19.69 10.71
N ASP A 268 2.46 19.69 10.36
CA ASP A 268 2.93 19.84 8.99
C ASP A 268 3.50 18.55 8.43
N LEU A 269 3.35 17.40 9.08
CA LEU A 269 4.04 16.17 8.66
C LEU A 269 3.46 15.62 7.36
N PHE A 270 2.13 15.49 7.28
CA PHE A 270 1.43 14.81 6.19
C PHE A 270 0.91 15.81 5.15
N ARG A 271 -0.26 16.43 5.35
CA ARG A 271 -0.96 17.27 4.36
C ARG A 271 -0.97 16.65 2.94
N GLY A 272 -1.04 15.33 2.84
CA GLY A 272 -0.96 14.62 1.54
C GLY A 272 0.44 14.46 0.95
N TYR A 273 1.48 14.56 1.79
CA TYR A 273 2.88 14.40 1.41
C TYR A 273 3.57 13.28 2.21
N ASN A 274 4.79 12.95 1.80
CA ASN A 274 5.65 12.02 2.51
C ASN A 274 5.95 12.55 3.92
N ALA A 275 5.95 11.66 4.90
CA ALA A 275 6.24 11.96 6.29
C ALA A 275 7.75 12.21 6.46
N LYS A 276 8.24 13.40 6.08
CA LYS A 276 9.64 13.88 6.11
C LYS A 276 10.67 12.89 6.69
N THR A 277 10.86 12.89 8.00
CA THR A 277 11.91 12.12 8.70
C THR A 277 11.52 10.68 9.03
N GLU A 278 10.23 10.36 8.93
CA GLU A 278 9.68 9.04 9.26
C GLU A 278 9.48 8.14 8.03
N CYS A 279 9.44 8.73 6.82
CA CYS A 279 9.07 8.04 5.60
C CYS A 279 10.20 7.11 5.13
N ILE A 280 9.96 5.80 5.22
CA ILE A 280 10.86 4.78 4.69
C ILE A 280 10.53 4.51 3.22
N PHE A 281 9.23 4.44 2.89
CA PHE A 281 8.74 4.24 1.53
C PHE A 281 7.38 4.91 1.33
N ALA A 282 7.25 5.63 0.21
CA ALA A 282 6.03 6.27 -0.25
C ALA A 282 5.88 6.11 -1.77
N LEU A 283 4.65 6.25 -2.25
CA LEU A 283 4.35 6.28 -3.68
C LEU A 283 3.99 7.70 -4.09
N HIS A 284 4.60 8.18 -5.18
CA HIS A 284 4.22 9.47 -5.74
C HIS A 284 2.81 9.37 -6.35
N ALA A 285 1.87 10.16 -5.82
CA ALA A 285 0.45 10.08 -6.17
C ALA A 285 -0.16 11.49 -6.33
N PRO A 286 0.28 12.28 -7.34
CA PRO A 286 -0.17 13.66 -7.50
C PRO A 286 -1.67 13.78 -7.78
N GLN A 287 -2.27 12.79 -8.44
CA GLN A 287 -3.70 12.80 -8.77
C GLN A 287 -4.61 12.50 -7.57
N MET A 288 -4.06 11.99 -6.45
CA MET A 288 -4.87 11.64 -5.28
C MET A 288 -5.55 12.86 -4.66
N TYR A 289 -4.99 14.06 -4.84
CA TYR A 289 -5.47 15.25 -4.16
C TYR A 289 -6.95 15.54 -4.49
N ILE A 290 -7.34 15.35 -5.75
CA ILE A 290 -8.73 15.52 -6.20
C ILE A 290 -9.65 14.52 -5.47
N ASP A 291 -9.22 13.26 -5.35
CA ASP A 291 -9.96 12.24 -4.62
C ASP A 291 -10.05 12.56 -3.11
N VAL A 292 -8.96 12.99 -2.48
CA VAL A 292 -8.93 13.43 -1.08
C VAL A 292 -9.87 14.61 -0.86
N ARG A 293 -9.85 15.61 -1.75
CA ARG A 293 -10.76 16.75 -1.69
C ARG A 293 -12.21 16.31 -1.77
N ASN A 294 -12.54 15.30 -2.56
CA ASN A 294 -13.92 14.84 -2.72
C ASN A 294 -14.38 13.89 -1.60
N THR A 295 -13.48 13.10 -1.04
CA THR A 295 -13.80 12.01 -0.09
C THR A 295 -13.51 12.38 1.36
N CYS A 296 -12.37 13.00 1.65
CA CYS A 296 -11.92 13.28 3.02
C CYS A 296 -12.26 14.70 3.48
N PHE A 297 -12.16 15.68 2.58
CA PHE A 297 -12.38 17.11 2.88
C PHE A 297 -13.22 17.81 1.79
N PRO A 298 -14.48 17.41 1.51
CA PRO A 298 -15.32 18.09 0.53
C PRO A 298 -15.80 19.46 1.04
N PRO A 299 -16.30 20.37 0.17
CA PRO A 299 -16.77 21.69 0.61
C PRO A 299 -18.10 21.63 1.38
N ARG A 300 -18.83 20.52 1.23
CA ARG A 300 -20.07 20.17 1.92
C ARG A 300 -20.20 18.66 1.96
N ALA A 301 -21.08 18.15 2.79
CA ALA A 301 -21.32 16.72 2.88
C ALA A 301 -21.89 16.16 1.55
N THR A 302 -21.42 14.98 1.13
CA THR A 302 -21.84 14.30 -0.11
C THR A 302 -22.03 12.80 0.14
N GLU A 303 -22.59 12.07 -0.82
CA GLU A 303 -22.73 10.60 -0.74
C GLU A 303 -21.38 9.85 -0.68
N ARG A 304 -20.28 10.50 -1.11
CA ARG A 304 -18.92 9.93 -1.16
C ARG A 304 -18.02 10.41 -0.03
N PHE A 305 -18.57 11.25 0.86
CA PHE A 305 -17.84 11.82 1.97
C PHE A 305 -17.61 10.76 3.05
N ASN A 306 -16.35 10.56 3.40
CA ASN A 306 -15.89 9.75 4.52
C ASN A 306 -15.87 10.63 5.79
N LYS A 307 -17.04 10.81 6.44
CA LYS A 307 -17.12 11.49 7.74
C LYS A 307 -16.29 10.69 8.74
N VAL A 308 -15.42 11.36 9.49
CA VAL A 308 -14.72 10.71 10.61
C VAL A 308 -15.76 10.23 11.61
N ARG A 309 -15.68 8.97 12.03
CA ARG A 309 -16.62 8.36 12.99
C ARG A 309 -16.75 9.19 14.28
N ASP A 310 -17.96 9.33 14.81
CA ASP A 310 -18.24 10.22 15.93
C ASP A 310 -17.46 9.93 17.23
N ASN A 311 -17.13 8.66 17.52
CA ASN A 311 -16.37 8.28 18.71
C ASN A 311 -14.84 8.41 18.54
N TYR A 312 -14.33 9.09 17.50
CA TYR A 312 -12.90 9.33 17.32
C TYR A 312 -12.22 9.97 18.54
N ARG A 313 -12.92 10.86 19.26
CA ARG A 313 -12.46 11.43 20.54
C ARG A 313 -12.20 10.38 21.61
N LYS A 314 -13.01 9.32 21.66
CA LYS A 314 -12.83 8.20 22.58
C LYS A 314 -11.62 7.35 22.19
N ILE A 315 -11.43 7.10 20.89
CA ILE A 315 -10.25 6.37 20.37
C ILE A 315 -8.96 7.09 20.78
N PHE A 316 -8.94 8.42 20.61
CA PHE A 316 -7.81 9.27 21.00
C PHE A 316 -7.71 9.53 22.52
N SER A 317 -8.67 9.06 23.32
CA SER A 317 -8.78 9.38 24.74
C SER A 317 -8.69 10.89 25.01
N SER A 318 -9.35 11.73 24.20
CA SER A 318 -9.15 13.18 24.25
C SER A 318 -9.53 13.83 25.59
N HIS A 319 -10.28 13.12 26.44
CA HIS A 319 -10.59 13.54 27.82
C HIS A 319 -9.36 13.51 28.75
N THR A 320 -8.29 12.79 28.40
CA THR A 320 -7.02 12.76 29.13
C THR A 320 -6.05 13.85 28.68
N PHE A 321 -6.45 14.70 27.72
CA PHE A 321 -5.56 15.72 27.18
C PHE A 321 -5.32 16.84 28.18
N THR A 322 -4.06 17.18 28.37
CA THR A 322 -3.61 18.30 29.19
C THR A 322 -2.49 19.05 28.47
N ALA A 323 -2.04 20.19 29.01
CA ALA A 323 -0.92 20.94 28.43
C ALA A 323 0.39 20.14 28.30
N THR A 324 0.56 19.04 29.05
CA THR A 324 1.76 18.18 29.04
C THR A 324 1.47 16.74 28.62
N ASN A 325 0.26 16.46 28.11
CA ASN A 325 -0.16 15.15 27.63
C ASN A 325 -1.22 15.37 26.57
N ASN A 326 -0.82 15.70 25.34
CA ASN A 326 -1.73 16.05 24.25
C ASN A 326 -1.28 15.32 22.99
N ASP A 327 -2.19 14.56 22.38
CA ASP A 327 -1.88 13.83 21.16
C ASP A 327 -1.95 14.78 19.95
N TYR A 328 -0.80 15.27 19.49
CA TYR A 328 -0.72 16.24 18.38
C TYR A 328 -1.27 15.70 17.04
N ARG A 329 -1.41 14.38 16.91
CA ARG A 329 -2.09 13.79 15.74
C ARG A 329 -3.56 14.16 15.72
N PHE A 330 -4.20 14.35 16.87
CA PHE A 330 -5.62 14.68 16.93
C PHE A 330 -5.92 15.99 16.19
N GLN A 331 -5.10 17.02 16.38
CA GLN A 331 -5.22 18.30 15.70
C GLN A 331 -4.70 18.27 14.25
N SER A 332 -3.69 17.44 13.98
CA SER A 332 -3.14 17.27 12.62
C SER A 332 -4.09 16.48 11.70
N TYR A 333 -4.75 15.45 12.22
CA TYR A 333 -5.50 14.51 11.41
C TYR A 333 -6.93 14.95 11.17
N PHE A 334 -7.52 15.70 12.12
CA PHE A 334 -8.94 16.00 12.08
C PHE A 334 -9.19 17.51 12.13
N THR A 335 -10.21 17.95 11.39
CA THR A 335 -10.73 19.32 11.49
C THR A 335 -12.22 19.26 11.76
N LEU A 336 -12.68 20.08 12.71
CA LEU A 336 -14.09 20.31 12.96
C LEU A 336 -14.58 21.41 12.03
N THR A 337 -15.48 21.07 11.12
CA THR A 337 -16.15 21.99 10.20
C THR A 337 -17.62 22.16 10.60
N ASN A 338 -18.27 23.18 10.04
CA ASN A 338 -19.69 23.42 10.22
C ASN A 338 -20.37 23.56 8.86
N TRP A 339 -21.22 22.59 8.50
CA TRP A 339 -21.99 22.56 7.26
C TRP A 339 -23.49 22.56 7.56
N GLY A 340 -23.94 23.46 8.45
CA GLY A 340 -25.28 23.44 9.04
C GLY A 340 -25.42 22.51 10.24
N LYS A 341 -24.43 21.64 10.45
CA LYS A 341 -24.16 20.87 11.67
C LYS A 341 -22.65 20.67 11.82
N SER A 342 -22.22 20.34 13.04
CA SER A 342 -20.83 19.99 13.31
C SER A 342 -20.44 18.70 12.59
N VAL A 343 -19.38 18.76 11.78
CA VAL A 343 -18.86 17.63 11.01
C VAL A 343 -17.36 17.54 11.21
N VAL A 344 -16.83 16.33 11.34
CA VAL A 344 -15.39 16.10 11.47
C VAL A 344 -14.87 15.47 10.18
N VAL A 345 -13.87 16.12 9.60
CA VAL A 345 -13.23 15.72 8.34
C VAL A 345 -11.81 15.22 8.60
N LEU A 346 -11.30 14.35 7.72
CA LEU A 346 -9.90 13.95 7.75
C LEU A 346 -9.06 14.98 6.98
N SER A 347 -8.24 15.74 7.72
CA SER A 347 -7.35 16.76 7.19
C SER A 347 -5.93 16.28 6.94
N LYS A 348 -5.57 15.10 7.47
CA LYS A 348 -4.22 14.51 7.35
C LYS A 348 -3.67 14.50 5.92
N LEU A 349 -4.55 14.27 4.95
CA LEU A 349 -4.19 14.12 3.53
C LEU A 349 -4.48 15.37 2.71
N TYR A 350 -5.08 16.39 3.31
CA TYR A 350 -5.51 17.61 2.65
C TYR A 350 -4.50 18.73 2.88
N ASP A 351 -4.11 19.41 1.82
CA ASP A 351 -3.32 20.63 1.87
C ASP A 351 -4.14 21.80 1.35
N LYS A 352 -4.47 22.74 2.22
CA LYS A 352 -5.21 23.94 1.86
C LYS A 352 -4.44 24.80 0.85
N ASP A 353 -3.12 24.90 1.01
CA ASP A 353 -2.29 25.76 0.17
C ASP A 353 -2.27 25.22 -1.27
N TYR A 354 -2.20 23.90 -1.43
CA TYR A 354 -2.35 23.24 -2.72
C TYR A 354 -3.75 23.42 -3.34
N ASP A 355 -4.84 23.39 -2.54
CA ASP A 355 -6.21 23.63 -3.05
C ASP A 355 -6.30 25.02 -3.72
N GLU A 356 -5.77 26.02 -3.02
CA GLU A 356 -5.93 27.43 -3.40
C GLU A 356 -4.95 27.85 -4.50
N GLN A 357 -3.70 27.36 -4.44
CA GLN A 357 -2.59 27.85 -5.26
C GLN A 357 -2.16 26.86 -6.35
N GLN A 358 -2.69 25.63 -6.34
CA GLN A 358 -2.35 24.55 -7.27
C GLN A 358 -0.84 24.26 -7.37
N THR A 359 -0.10 24.64 -6.34
CA THR A 359 1.37 24.54 -6.28
C THR A 359 1.73 23.75 -5.03
N PRO A 360 2.46 22.62 -5.15
CA PRO A 360 2.90 21.87 -3.99
C PRO A 360 3.83 22.71 -3.12
N LEU A 361 3.79 22.48 -1.81
CA LEU A 361 4.79 23.04 -0.89
C LEU A 361 6.20 22.70 -1.38
N GLN A 362 7.07 23.70 -1.43
CA GLN A 362 8.43 23.55 -1.94
C GLN A 362 9.16 22.39 -1.23
N GLY A 363 9.78 21.52 -2.01
CA GLY A 363 10.52 20.35 -1.50
C GLY A 363 9.63 19.21 -1.00
N ARG A 364 8.31 19.26 -1.23
CA ARG A 364 7.38 18.16 -0.93
C ARG A 364 6.85 17.50 -2.19
N PHE A 365 6.61 16.20 -2.08
CA PHE A 365 6.14 15.37 -3.19
C PHE A 365 4.78 14.79 -2.81
N PRO A 366 3.69 15.15 -3.50
CA PRO A 366 2.38 14.54 -3.27
C PRO A 366 2.50 13.02 -3.29
N SER A 367 2.25 12.38 -2.15
CA SER A 367 2.56 10.95 -2.01
C SER A 367 1.79 10.27 -0.90
N ILE A 368 1.61 8.96 -1.07
CA ILE A 368 1.02 8.07 -0.08
C ILE A 368 2.14 7.37 0.66
N ASN A 369 2.18 7.52 1.99
CA ASN A 369 3.13 6.82 2.84
C ASN A 369 2.73 5.33 2.91
N ILE A 370 3.65 4.44 2.54
CA ILE A 370 3.43 2.98 2.55
C ILE A 370 4.05 2.37 3.80
N ILE A 371 5.25 2.84 4.17
CA ILE A 371 5.98 2.39 5.36
C ILE A 371 6.62 3.60 6.03
N ARG A 372 6.36 3.72 7.34
CA ARG A 372 6.95 4.75 8.19
C ARG A 372 7.59 4.15 9.42
N LEU A 373 8.52 4.90 9.99
CA LEU A 373 9.31 4.49 11.15
C LEU A 373 8.49 4.00 12.36
N PRO A 374 7.31 4.57 12.72
CA PRO A 374 6.51 4.05 13.84
C PRO A 374 6.18 2.56 13.72
N GLU A 375 6.02 2.05 12.49
CA GLU A 375 5.73 0.64 12.27
C GLU A 375 6.83 -0.26 12.82
N MET A 376 8.10 0.13 12.61
CA MET A 376 9.24 -0.64 13.09
C MET A 376 9.26 -0.68 14.62
N TYR A 377 8.90 0.42 15.28
CA TYR A 377 8.74 0.46 16.74
C TYR A 377 7.57 -0.40 17.23
N TYR A 378 6.44 -0.41 16.53
CA TYR A 378 5.31 -1.28 16.88
C TYR A 378 5.63 -2.77 16.69
N ILE A 379 6.32 -3.14 15.60
CA ILE A 379 6.82 -4.50 15.38
C ILE A 379 7.74 -4.92 16.54
N LEU A 380 8.66 -4.03 16.96
CA LEU A 380 9.55 -4.32 18.09
C LEU A 380 8.82 -4.42 19.42
N ALA A 381 7.90 -3.50 19.69
CA ALA A 381 7.10 -3.50 20.90
C ALA A 381 6.33 -4.82 21.03
N GLU A 382 5.71 -5.27 19.94
CA GLU A 382 5.01 -6.55 19.91
C GLU A 382 5.94 -7.75 20.09
N ALA A 383 6.98 -7.84 19.25
CA ALA A 383 7.87 -8.99 19.21
C ALA A 383 8.67 -9.21 20.50
N SER A 384 8.85 -8.16 21.30
CA SER A 384 9.59 -8.21 22.56
C SER A 384 8.74 -8.50 23.78
N TYR A 385 7.40 -8.44 23.72
CA TYR A 385 6.55 -8.51 24.93
C TYR A 385 6.79 -9.76 25.79
N ASP A 386 6.85 -10.95 25.16
CA ASP A 386 7.03 -12.22 25.87
C ASP A 386 8.49 -12.49 26.27
N VAL A 387 9.45 -11.73 25.74
CA VAL A 387 10.90 -11.90 25.97
C VAL A 387 11.41 -10.89 26.99
N ASP A 388 11.05 -9.63 26.81
CA ASP A 388 11.42 -8.49 27.64
C ASP A 388 10.30 -7.45 27.60
N LYS A 389 9.42 -7.53 28.60
CA LYS A 389 8.30 -6.61 28.77
C LYS A 389 8.75 -5.15 28.94
N GLN A 390 9.92 -4.92 29.54
CA GLN A 390 10.43 -3.55 29.74
C GLN A 390 10.86 -2.94 28.41
N GLU A 391 11.58 -3.69 27.58
CA GLU A 391 11.93 -3.25 26.23
C GLU A 391 10.67 -3.07 25.36
N SER A 392 9.66 -3.94 25.48
CA SER A 392 8.38 -3.82 24.78
C SER A 392 7.66 -2.50 25.07
N VAL A 393 7.47 -2.19 26.36
CA VAL A 393 6.86 -0.91 26.78
C VAL A 393 7.71 0.27 26.34
N LYS A 394 9.05 0.16 26.44
CA LYS A 394 9.97 1.21 25.99
C LYS A 394 9.85 1.49 24.49
N MET A 395 9.71 0.46 23.65
CA MET A 395 9.54 0.64 22.20
C MET A 395 8.19 1.30 21.87
N LEU A 396 7.11 0.95 22.56
CA LEU A 396 5.83 1.63 22.41
C LEU A 396 5.92 3.10 22.84
N ASN A 397 6.55 3.36 23.99
CA ASN A 397 6.76 4.71 24.52
C ASN A 397 7.56 5.61 23.57
N LYS A 398 8.45 5.06 22.73
CA LYS A 398 9.15 5.87 21.71
C LYS A 398 8.18 6.60 20.79
N VAL A 399 7.08 5.94 20.41
CA VAL A 399 6.05 6.55 19.58
C VAL A 399 5.12 7.43 20.42
N LEU A 400 4.64 6.96 21.57
CA LEU A 400 3.75 7.77 22.42
C LEU A 400 4.34 9.16 22.73
N VAL A 401 5.59 9.20 23.15
CA VAL A 401 6.30 10.44 23.49
C VAL A 401 6.50 11.32 22.27
N SER A 402 6.81 10.76 21.10
CA SER A 402 6.95 11.57 19.88
C SER A 402 5.62 12.20 19.44
N ARG A 403 4.48 11.63 19.84
CA ARG A 403 3.13 12.17 19.60
C ARG A 403 2.65 13.17 20.66
N GLY A 404 3.47 13.47 21.67
CA GLY A 404 3.14 14.41 22.76
C GLY A 404 2.40 13.79 23.95
N LEU A 405 2.37 12.46 24.02
CA LEU A 405 1.79 11.72 25.13
C LEU A 405 2.85 11.40 26.20
N LYS A 406 2.43 11.29 27.45
CA LYS A 406 3.28 10.79 28.53
C LYS A 406 3.58 9.31 28.30
N PRO A 407 4.80 8.85 28.65
CA PRO A 407 5.11 7.42 28.62
C PRO A 407 4.22 6.67 29.62
N ILE A 408 3.92 5.42 29.31
CA ILE A 408 3.30 4.48 30.24
C ILE A 408 4.36 3.67 30.96
N GLU A 409 4.07 3.22 32.17
CA GLU A 409 4.95 2.38 32.97
C GLU A 409 4.68 0.89 32.73
N VAL A 410 5.68 0.05 32.97
CA VAL A 410 5.52 -1.42 32.87
C VAL A 410 4.46 -1.94 33.84
N SER A 411 4.26 -1.25 34.96
CA SER A 411 3.20 -1.53 35.95
C SER A 411 1.79 -1.27 35.41
N ASP A 412 1.63 -0.38 34.44
CA ASP A 412 0.32 -0.05 33.84
C ASP A 412 -0.16 -1.18 32.91
N VAL A 413 0.73 -2.09 32.55
CA VAL A 413 0.47 -3.21 31.63
C VAL A 413 0.37 -4.50 32.43
N SER A 414 -0.78 -4.79 33.04
CA SER A 414 -0.94 -5.96 33.93
C SER A 414 -0.74 -7.32 33.23
N ASN A 415 -1.09 -7.43 31.95
CA ASN A 415 -1.00 -8.67 31.18
C ASN A 415 -0.89 -8.41 29.67
N LYS A 416 -0.68 -9.49 28.90
CA LYS A 416 -0.50 -9.42 27.43
C LYS A 416 -1.73 -8.87 26.72
N GLN A 417 -2.93 -9.20 27.18
CA GLN A 417 -4.17 -8.73 26.58
C GLN A 417 -4.28 -7.20 26.69
N LEU A 418 -3.96 -6.63 27.85
CA LEU A 418 -3.95 -5.18 28.03
C LEU A 418 -2.87 -4.52 27.16
N PHE A 419 -1.68 -5.12 27.07
CA PHE A 419 -0.64 -4.64 26.15
C PHE A 419 -1.12 -4.62 24.70
N THR A 420 -1.70 -5.72 24.23
CA THR A 420 -2.25 -5.82 22.87
C THR A 420 -3.32 -4.75 22.63
N GLN A 421 -4.20 -4.48 23.60
CA GLN A 421 -5.19 -3.41 23.48
C GLN A 421 -4.53 -2.03 23.35
N LEU A 422 -3.52 -1.72 24.17
CA LEU A 422 -2.78 -0.46 24.10
C LEU A 422 -2.07 -0.30 22.76
N LEU A 423 -1.37 -1.35 22.29
CA LEU A 423 -0.67 -1.36 21.02
C LEU A 423 -1.63 -1.20 19.83
N VAL A 424 -2.72 -1.96 19.79
CA VAL A 424 -3.72 -1.87 18.71
C VAL A 424 -4.40 -0.51 18.69
N ASN A 425 -4.73 0.05 19.86
CA ASN A 425 -5.29 1.40 19.94
C ASN A 425 -4.30 2.44 19.40
N GLU A 426 -3.02 2.31 19.75
CA GLU A 426 -1.98 3.23 19.28
C GLU A 426 -1.73 3.13 17.77
N ILE A 427 -1.70 1.92 17.22
CA ILE A 427 -1.64 1.68 15.77
C ILE A 427 -2.89 2.27 15.08
N THR A 428 -4.08 2.14 15.68
CA THR A 428 -5.33 2.70 15.15
C THR A 428 -5.28 4.22 15.06
N LYS A 429 -4.78 4.89 16.10
CA LYS A 429 -4.58 6.36 16.08
C LYS A 429 -3.58 6.78 15.01
N GLU A 430 -2.48 6.03 14.86
CA GLU A 430 -1.37 6.39 13.98
C GLU A 430 -1.73 6.28 12.49
N TYR A 431 -2.45 5.24 12.07
CA TYR A 431 -2.64 4.88 10.66
C TYR A 431 -4.01 5.25 10.08
N TRP A 432 -4.69 6.23 10.66
CA TRP A 432 -5.87 6.82 10.01
C TRP A 432 -5.48 7.43 8.66
N GLY A 433 -6.14 7.03 7.57
CA GLY A 433 -5.83 7.46 6.21
C GLY A 433 -4.63 6.75 5.56
N GLU A 434 -4.15 5.65 6.13
CA GLU A 434 -2.96 4.91 5.65
C GLU A 434 -3.18 3.39 5.52
N GLY A 435 -4.41 2.92 5.73
CA GLY A 435 -4.83 1.57 5.34
C GLY A 435 -4.25 0.42 6.16
N GLN A 436 -3.69 0.66 7.34
CA GLN A 436 -3.12 -0.41 8.19
C GLN A 436 -4.05 -0.89 9.31
N VAL A 437 -5.15 -0.18 9.58
CA VAL A 437 -6.03 -0.50 10.72
C VAL A 437 -6.77 -1.82 10.51
N PHE A 438 -7.42 -2.03 9.35
CA PHE A 438 -8.11 -3.28 9.03
C PHE A 438 -7.19 -4.51 9.22
N PHE A 439 -6.00 -4.41 8.66
CA PHE A 439 -4.95 -5.41 8.73
C PHE A 439 -4.50 -5.72 10.16
N THR A 440 -4.42 -4.69 11.01
CA THR A 440 -4.03 -4.83 12.42
C THR A 440 -5.07 -5.66 13.19
N TYR A 441 -6.36 -5.31 13.07
CA TYR A 441 -7.43 -6.05 13.73
C TYR A 441 -7.53 -7.50 13.22
N LYS A 442 -7.35 -7.71 11.91
CA LYS A 442 -7.27 -9.06 11.32
C LYS A 442 -6.17 -9.89 11.95
N ARG A 443 -4.95 -9.36 12.01
CA ARG A 443 -3.76 -10.10 12.48
C ARG A 443 -3.86 -10.47 13.96
N PHE A 444 -4.39 -9.57 14.79
CA PHE A 444 -4.64 -9.85 16.21
C PHE A 444 -5.93 -10.66 16.45
N ASN A 445 -6.69 -10.98 15.40
CA ASN A 445 -7.98 -11.66 15.49
C ASN A 445 -8.95 -10.94 16.46
N LEU A 446 -9.05 -9.61 16.34
CA LEU A 446 -9.88 -8.77 17.20
C LEU A 446 -11.15 -8.33 16.45
N PRO A 447 -12.30 -8.23 17.14
CA PRO A 447 -13.53 -7.73 16.53
C PRO A 447 -13.39 -6.25 16.17
N LEU A 448 -13.94 -5.85 15.03
CA LEU A 448 -14.05 -4.44 14.67
C LEU A 448 -15.23 -3.83 15.41
N GLN A 449 -14.95 -2.75 16.15
CA GLN A 449 -16.00 -1.91 16.74
C GLN A 449 -16.63 -1.08 15.62
N GLY A 450 -17.71 -1.62 15.06
CA GLY A 450 -18.47 -1.01 13.98
C GLY A 450 -19.15 0.30 14.39
N LEU A 451 -19.87 0.86 13.45
CA LEU A 451 -20.63 2.09 13.62
C LEU A 451 -21.98 1.82 14.30
N HIS A 452 -22.55 2.83 14.94
CA HIS A 452 -23.87 2.78 15.59
C HIS A 452 -24.09 1.58 16.53
N GLY A 453 -23.04 1.15 17.24
CA GLY A 453 -23.09 0.04 18.20
C GLY A 453 -23.00 -1.36 17.59
N LYS A 454 -22.84 -1.48 16.26
CA LYS A 454 -22.55 -2.75 15.60
C LYS A 454 -21.16 -3.27 16.00
N VAL A 455 -21.02 -4.58 16.09
CA VAL A 455 -19.73 -5.26 16.30
C VAL A 455 -19.57 -6.30 15.22
N HIS A 456 -18.49 -6.20 14.43
CA HIS A 456 -18.13 -7.23 13.47
C HIS A 456 -17.18 -8.21 14.15
N SER A 457 -17.63 -9.46 14.28
CA SER A 457 -16.86 -10.52 14.96
C SER A 457 -15.57 -10.84 14.22
N ALA A 458 -14.53 -11.22 14.95
CA ALA A 458 -13.27 -11.62 14.34
C ALA A 458 -13.38 -12.98 13.66
N ASN A 459 -13.73 -12.98 12.37
CA ASN A 459 -13.89 -14.19 11.58
C ASN A 459 -13.62 -13.94 10.09
N ASN A 460 -13.63 -15.03 9.31
CA ASN A 460 -13.35 -14.99 7.87
C ASN A 460 -14.34 -14.11 7.09
N SER A 461 -15.62 -14.04 7.48
CA SER A 461 -16.61 -13.19 6.78
C SER A 461 -16.35 -11.69 6.96
N THR A 462 -15.67 -11.30 8.04
CA THR A 462 -15.26 -9.92 8.30
C THR A 462 -13.92 -9.58 7.65
N PHE A 463 -12.98 -10.54 7.63
CA PHE A 463 -11.58 -10.23 7.29
C PHE A 463 -11.08 -10.80 5.97
N ILE A 464 -11.86 -11.62 5.27
CA ILE A 464 -11.48 -12.19 3.98
C ILE A 464 -12.39 -11.61 2.90
N LEU A 465 -11.77 -10.89 1.96
CA LEU A 465 -12.49 -10.39 0.80
C LEU A 465 -12.81 -11.53 -0.16
N PRO A 466 -13.99 -11.54 -0.80
CA PRO A 466 -14.35 -12.54 -1.79
C PRO A 466 -13.42 -12.48 -2.99
N ILE A 467 -12.97 -13.64 -3.45
CA ILE A 467 -12.24 -13.78 -4.71
C ILE A 467 -13.16 -13.35 -5.88
N PRO A 468 -12.64 -12.65 -6.90
CA PRO A 468 -13.41 -12.32 -8.10
C PRO A 468 -13.98 -13.56 -8.79
N VAL A 469 -15.22 -13.50 -9.29
CA VAL A 469 -15.86 -14.64 -9.99
C VAL A 469 -15.06 -15.07 -11.22
N SER A 470 -14.38 -14.12 -11.87
CA SER A 470 -13.53 -14.40 -13.04
C SER A 470 -12.41 -15.41 -12.77
N GLU A 471 -12.01 -15.58 -11.51
CA GLU A 471 -10.98 -16.54 -11.10
C GLU A 471 -11.52 -17.95 -10.84
N ASN A 472 -12.81 -18.22 -11.08
CA ASN A 472 -13.41 -19.51 -10.70
C ASN A 472 -12.66 -20.71 -11.31
N LEU A 473 -12.16 -20.60 -12.55
CA LEU A 473 -11.35 -21.64 -13.20
C LEU A 473 -9.98 -21.84 -12.53
N THR A 474 -9.40 -20.81 -11.91
CA THR A 474 -8.13 -20.91 -11.17
C THR A 474 -8.32 -21.64 -9.85
N TYR A 475 -9.46 -21.44 -9.20
CA TYR A 475 -9.76 -22.01 -7.88
C TYR A 475 -10.49 -23.34 -7.92
N ASN A 476 -11.24 -23.60 -8.99
CA ASN A 476 -11.98 -24.83 -9.30
C ASN A 476 -11.65 -25.27 -10.75
N PRO A 477 -10.40 -25.73 -10.99
CA PRO A 477 -9.89 -26.08 -12.32
C PRO A 477 -10.49 -27.35 -12.93
#